data_AF-A0A2G5KGZ9-F1
#
_entry.id   AF-A0A2G5KGZ9-F1
#
_cell.length_a   1.000
_cell.length_b   1.000
_cell.length_c   1.000
_cell.angle_alpha   90.00
_cell.angle_beta   90.00
_cell.angle_gamma   90.00
#
_symmetry.space_group_name_H-M   'P 1'
#
loop_
_entity.id
_entity.type
_entity.pdbx_description
1 polymer ?
#
loop_
_entity_poly.entity_id
_entity_poly.type
_entity_poly.pdbx_seq_one_letter_code
_entity_poly.pdbx_strand_id
1 'polypeptide(L)' 'MLKSFIKRIGVMNFIVLLVVLSIIIVSEVMFLQGQKLEAIFIAFWAPTILGFMNYLKFRK' A
#
# COMPACT_ATOMS: atom_id res chain seq x y z
N MET A 1 -13.50 4.77 17.30
CA MET A 1 -12.20 5.33 16.88
C MET A 1 -11.82 4.96 15.44
N LEU A 2 -11.83 3.68 15.05
CA LEU A 2 -11.53 3.27 13.65
C LEU A 2 -12.58 3.76 12.63
N LYS A 3 -13.88 3.66 12.97
CA LYS A 3 -14.99 4.06 12.10
C LYS A 3 -14.93 5.56 11.71
N SER A 4 -14.52 6.43 12.63
CA SER A 4 -14.35 7.87 12.36
C SER A 4 -13.16 8.16 11.45
N PHE A 5 -12.08 7.36 11.56
CA PHE A 5 -10.89 7.50 10.73
C PHE A 5 -11.18 7.11 9.28
N ILE A 6 -11.85 5.98 9.07
CA ILE A 6 -12.28 5.51 7.73
C ILE A 6 -13.21 6.53 7.08
N LYS A 7 -14.15 7.12 7.84
CA LYS A 7 -15.06 8.14 7.32
C LYS A 7 -14.34 9.44 6.92
N ARG A 8 -13.24 9.80 7.60
CA ARG A 8 -12.47 11.02 7.33
C ARG A 8 -11.54 10.89 6.12
N ILE A 9 -11.00 9.69 5.90
CA ILE A 9 -10.05 9.39 4.83
C ILE A 9 -10.76 8.94 3.54
N GLY A 10 -11.97 8.38 3.68
CA GLY A 10 -12.73 7.81 2.58
C GLY A 10 -12.44 6.31 2.43
N VAL A 11 -13.48 5.56 2.07
CA VAL A 11 -13.41 4.10 1.94
C VAL A 11 -12.34 3.67 0.92
N MET A 12 -12.22 4.40 -0.19
CA MET A 12 -11.22 4.11 -1.23
C MET A 12 -9.79 4.23 -0.72
N ASN A 13 -9.47 5.33 -0.02
CA ASN A 13 -8.14 5.52 0.56
C ASN A 13 -7.83 4.49 1.64
N PHE A 14 -8.82 4.08 2.43
CA PHE A 14 -8.64 3.01 3.41
C PHE A 14 -8.33 1.65 2.75
N ILE A 15 -9.02 1.31 1.66
CA ILE A 15 -8.74 0.09 0.89
C ILE A 15 -7.31 0.10 0.37
N VAL A 16 -6.82 1.22 -0.17
CA VAL A 16 -5.44 1.27 -0.67
C VAL A 16 -4.40 1.24 0.44
N LEU A 17 -4.68 1.83 1.60
CA LEU A 17 -3.81 1.66 2.76
C LEU A 17 -3.71 0.19 3.18
N LEU A 18 -4.80 -0.57 3.12
CA LEU A 18 -4.77 -2.01 3.38
C LEU A 18 -3.95 -2.75 2.32
N VAL A 19 -4.11 -2.45 1.03
CA VAL A 19 -3.34 -3.05 -0.06
C VAL A 19 -1.84 -2.78 0.13
N VAL A 20 -1.46 -1.54 0.43
CA VAL A 20 -0.07 -1.15 0.69
C VAL A 20 0.49 -1.90 1.89
N LEU A 21 -0.29 -2.01 2.97
CA LEU A 21 0.11 -2.77 4.16
C LEU A 21 0.34 -4.25 3.83
N SER A 22 -0.54 -4.86 3.02
CA SER A 22 -0.37 -6.24 2.57
C SER A 22 0.89 -6.43 1.73
N ILE A 23 1.22 -5.50 0.84
CA ILE A 23 2.45 -5.53 0.03
C ILE A 23 3.69 -5.50 0.92
N ILE A 24 3.71 -4.64 1.95
CA ILE A 24 4.83 -4.54 2.88
C ILE A 24 5.02 -5.87 3.62
N ILE A 25 3.93 -6.46 4.14
CA ILE A 25 3.99 -7.74 4.86
C ILE A 25 4.51 -8.85 3.95
N VAL A 26 3.97 -8.97 2.73
CA VAL A 26 4.40 -10.00 1.76
C VAL A 26 5.87 -9.82 1.39
N SER A 27 6.30 -8.57 1.14
CA SER A 27 7.70 -8.25 0.86
C SER A 27 8.62 -8.69 2.00
N GLU A 28 8.31 -8.33 3.24
CA GLU A 28 9.14 -8.69 4.40
C GLU A 28 9.23 -10.20 4.57
N VAL A 29 8.11 -10.92 4.41
CA VAL A 29 8.10 -12.39 4.46
C VAL A 29 9.01 -12.99 3.38
N MET A 30 8.92 -12.52 2.15
CA MET A 30 9.78 -13.00 1.05
C MET A 30 11.26 -12.62 1.26
N PHE A 31 11.53 -11.45 1.85
CA PHE A 31 12.88 -11.01 2.17
C PHE A 31 13.53 -11.94 3.21
N LEU A 32 12.78 -12.29 4.26
CA LEU A 32 13.21 -13.22 5.30
C LEU A 32 13.36 -14.65 4.79
N GLN A 33 12.62 -15.04 3.75
CA GLN A 33 12.76 -16.34 3.06
C GLN A 33 13.97 -16.42 2.12
N GLY A 34 14.75 -15.34 1.99
CA GLY A 34 15.94 -15.29 1.14
C GLY A 34 15.70 -14.79 -0.28
N GLN A 35 14.44 -14.54 -0.67
CA GLN A 35 14.05 -13.98 -1.97
C GLN A 35 14.19 -12.46 -1.98
N LYS A 36 15.41 -11.97 -1.73
CA LYS A 36 15.67 -10.54 -1.48
C LYS A 36 15.30 -9.64 -2.66
N LEU A 37 15.65 -10.04 -3.89
CA LEU A 37 15.41 -9.22 -5.08
C LEU A 37 13.91 -9.08 -5.37
N GLU A 38 13.18 -10.20 -5.32
CA GLU A 38 11.73 -10.25 -5.51
C GLU A 38 10.98 -9.45 -4.44
N ALA A 39 11.41 -9.59 -3.18
CA ALA A 39 10.88 -8.81 -2.07
C ALA A 39 11.03 -7.31 -2.30
N ILE A 40 12.23 -6.84 -2.67
CA ILE A 40 12.48 -5.42 -2.96
C ILE A 40 11.60 -4.93 -4.12
N PHE A 41 11.45 -5.72 -5.19
CA PHE A 41 10.55 -5.37 -6.29
C PHE A 41 9.09 -5.26 -5.82
N ILE A 42 8.63 -6.16 -4.96
CA ILE A 42 7.28 -6.12 -4.39
C ILE A 42 7.13 -4.88 -3.49
N ALA A 43 8.10 -4.58 -2.62
CA ALA A 43 8.09 -3.39 -1.78
C ALA A 43 7.97 -2.09 -2.61
N PHE A 44 8.63 -2.01 -3.76
CA PHE A 44 8.55 -0.85 -4.66
C PHE A 44 7.14 -0.56 -5.21
N TRP A 45 6.23 -1.53 -5.21
CA TRP A 45 4.85 -1.28 -5.60
C TRP A 45 4.10 -0.43 -4.59
N ALA A 46 4.45 -0.47 -3.31
CA ALA A 46 3.82 0.34 -2.26
C ALA A 46 3.85 1.86 -2.56
N PRO A 47 5.03 2.50 -2.78
CA PRO A 47 5.08 3.92 -3.15
C PRO A 47 4.47 4.21 -4.52
N THR A 48 4.57 3.28 -5.48
CA THR A 48 4.00 3.44 -6.82
C THR A 48 2.47 3.53 -6.78
N ILE A 49 1.82 2.63 -6.04
CA ILE A 49 0.36 2.62 -5.89
C ILE A 49 -0.11 3.89 -5.17
N LEU A 50 0.57 4.29 -4.09
CA LEU A 50 0.23 5.54 -3.37
C LEU A 50 0.39 6.77 -4.26
N GLY A 51 1.49 6.86 -5.02
CA GLY A 51 1.75 7.93 -5.97
C GLY A 51 0.68 8.00 -7.06
N PHE A 52 0.34 6.85 -7.65
CA PHE A 52 -0.69 6.75 -8.68
C PHE A 52 -2.07 7.15 -8.15
N MET A 53 -2.42 6.72 -6.93
CA MET A 53 -3.68 7.09 -6.31
C MET A 53 -3.79 8.59 -6.04
N ASN A 54 -2.70 9.22 -5.57
CA ASN A 54 -2.66 10.66 -5.37
C ASN A 54 -2.77 11.40 -6.71
N TYR A 55 -2.09 10.92 -7.75
CA TYR A 55 -2.19 11.48 -9.10
C TYR A 55 -3.63 11.42 -9.65
N LEU A 56 -4.31 10.28 -9.53
CA LEU A 56 -5.71 10.15 -9.95
C LEU A 56 -6.66 11.02 -9.14
N LYS A 57 -6.41 11.18 -7.83
CA LYS A 57 -7.21 12.02 -6.96
C LYS A 57 -7.06 13.52 -7.29
N PHE A 58 -5.89 13.95 -7.78
CA PHE A 58 -5.64 15.35 -8.13
C PHE A 58 -6.23 15.74 -9.49
N ARG A 59 -6.47 14.76 -10.37
CA ARG A 59 -7.08 14.97 -11.70
C ARG A 59 -8.61 14.85 -11.74
N LYS A 60 -9.24 14.61 -10.59
CA LYS A 60 -10.69 14.53 -10.43
C LYS A 60 -11.18 15.65 -9.53
#